data_AF-A0A547PG04-F1
#
_entry.id   AF-A0A547PG04-F1
#
_cell.length_a   1.000
_cell.length_b   1.000
_cell.length_c   1.000
_cell.angle_alpha   90.00
_cell.angle_beta   90.00
_cell.angle_gamma   90.00
#
_symmetry.space_group_name_H-M   'P 1'
#
loop_
_entity.id
_entity.type
_entity.pdbx_description
1 polymer ?
#
loop_
_entity_poly.entity_id
_entity_poly.type
_entity_poly.pdbx_seq_one_letter_code
_entity_poly.pdbx_strand_id
1 'polypeptide(L)'
;MKKDHPDLSVRRQCSLLSLARSTLYYQPRGESPENLKFMEIIDRQFLETPWYGSRQMVRHLAREGHKCGRHRVRRLMQLMRLVPIYQEPKTSKKHPEHKIYPYLLKD
;
A
#
# COMPACT_ATOMS: atom_id res chain seq x y z
N MET A 1 -7.40 25.73 -9.73
CA MET A 1 -8.13 26.73 -8.92
C MET A 1 -7.22 27.93 -8.68
N LYS A 2 -7.72 29.15 -8.85
CA LYS A 2 -7.00 30.38 -8.47
C LYS A 2 -7.51 30.80 -7.10
N LYS A 3 -6.60 31.00 -6.12
CA LYS A 3 -6.97 31.41 -4.76
C LYS A 3 -7.56 32.83 -4.74
N ASP A 4 -7.06 33.70 -5.61
CA ASP A 4 -7.48 35.11 -5.73
C ASP A 4 -8.38 35.33 -6.95
N HIS A 5 -9.48 34.58 -7.04
CA HIS A 5 -10.47 34.81 -8.09
C HIS A 5 -11.42 35.94 -7.67
N PRO A 6 -11.57 37.02 -8.47
CA PRO A 6 -12.34 38.21 -8.08
C PRO A 6 -13.80 37.89 -7.74
N ASP A 7 -14.47 37.02 -8.51
CA ASP A 7 -15.90 36.75 -8.35
C ASP A 7 -16.26 35.41 -7.68
N LEU A 8 -15.27 34.54 -7.40
CA LEU A 8 -15.52 33.16 -6.98
C LEU A 8 -14.66 32.77 -5.79
N SER A 9 -15.30 32.66 -4.63
CA SER A 9 -14.62 32.14 -3.43
C SER A 9 -14.10 30.72 -3.66
N VAL A 10 -12.99 30.39 -2.98
CA VAL A 10 -12.42 29.04 -2.94
C VAL A 10 -13.49 27.99 -2.58
N ARG A 11 -14.42 28.31 -1.69
CA ARG A 11 -15.53 27.42 -1.32
C ARG A 11 -16.44 27.13 -2.51
N ARG A 12 -16.81 28.15 -3.28
CA ARG A 12 -17.68 27.99 -4.46
C ARG A 12 -16.96 27.25 -5.58
N GLN A 13 -15.69 27.55 -5.81
CA GLN A 13 -14.83 26.81 -6.74
C GLN A 13 -14.76 25.31 -6.38
N CYS A 14 -14.50 24.96 -5.12
CA CYS A 14 -14.50 23.56 -4.67
C CYS A 14 -15.85 22.87 -4.88
N SER A 15 -16.96 23.55 -4.57
CA SER A 15 -18.30 23.00 -4.77
C SER A 15 -18.63 22.73 -6.25
N LEU A 16 -18.24 23.65 -7.15
CA LEU A 16 -18.45 23.50 -8.59
C LEU A 16 -17.62 22.36 -9.18
N LEU A 17 -16.42 22.12 -8.65
CA LEU A 17 -15.52 21.06 -9.08
C LEU A 17 -15.75 19.73 -8.35
N SER A 18 -16.74 19.65 -7.47
CA SER A 18 -16.98 18.49 -6.59
C SER A 18 -15.74 18.05 -5.81
N LEU A 19 -14.89 19.00 -5.41
CA LEU A 19 -13.68 18.77 -4.62
C LEU A 19 -13.92 19.07 -3.15
N ALA A 20 -13.39 18.23 -2.27
CA ALA A 20 -13.30 18.56 -0.85
C ALA A 20 -12.32 19.72 -0.65
N ARG A 21 -12.69 20.70 0.19
CA ARG A 21 -11.82 21.85 0.50
C ARG A 21 -10.47 21.44 1.09
N SER A 22 -10.44 20.36 1.88
CA SER A 22 -9.21 19.83 2.47
C SER A 22 -8.18 19.42 1.40
N THR A 23 -8.63 18.85 0.30
CA THR A 23 -7.77 18.43 -0.83
C THR A 23 -7.06 19.62 -1.47
N LEU A 24 -7.67 20.80 -1.48
CA LEU A 24 -7.05 22.01 -2.04
C LEU A 24 -5.84 22.49 -1.23
N TYR A 25 -5.88 22.33 0.09
CA TYR A 25 -4.81 22.76 0.98
C TYR A 25 -3.77 21.67 1.23
N TYR A 26 -4.12 20.41 0.97
CA TYR A 26 -3.21 19.30 1.12
C TYR A 26 -2.07 19.39 0.09
N GLN A 27 -0.84 19.50 0.60
CA GLN A 27 0.35 19.32 -0.22
C GLN A 27 0.85 17.88 -0.03
N PRO A 28 0.93 17.08 -1.10
CA PRO A 28 1.43 15.72 -0.99
C PRO A 28 2.89 15.75 -0.53
N ARG A 29 3.19 15.06 0.57
CA ARG A 29 4.55 14.86 1.03
C ARG A 29 5.15 13.67 0.30
N GLY A 30 6.28 13.88 -0.37
CA GLY A 30 7.04 12.80 -1.00
C GLY A 30 7.60 11.80 0.01
N GLU A 31 8.25 10.75 -0.51
CA GLU A 31 8.92 9.75 0.32
C GLU A 31 10.28 10.25 0.82
N SER A 32 10.73 9.71 1.96
CA SER A 32 12.06 10.04 2.48
C SER A 32 13.17 9.45 1.59
N PRO A 33 14.39 10.05 1.57
CA PRO A 33 15.51 9.50 0.81
C PRO A 33 15.83 8.04 1.15
N GLU A 34 15.68 7.68 2.43
CA GLU A 34 15.83 6.29 2.90
C GLU A 34 14.77 5.36 2.29
N ASN A 35 13.51 5.81 2.22
CA ASN A 35 12.44 5.03 1.56
C ASN A 35 12.70 4.88 0.07
N LEU A 36 13.17 5.93 -0.60
CA LEU A 36 13.52 5.86 -2.03
C LEU A 36 14.61 4.82 -2.28
N LYS A 37 15.65 4.78 -1.43
CA LYS A 37 16.69 3.73 -1.51
C LYS A 37 16.10 2.33 -1.32
N PHE A 38 15.20 2.14 -0.37
CA PHE A 38 14.52 0.85 -0.20
C PHE A 38 13.63 0.51 -1.40
N MET A 39 12.92 1.49 -1.98
CA MET A 39 12.08 1.27 -3.15
C MET A 39 12.91 0.86 -4.37
N GLU A 40 14.10 1.44 -4.56
CA GLU A 40 15.04 1.04 -5.62
C GLU A 40 15.51 -0.42 -5.46
N ILE A 41 15.90 -0.82 -4.25
CA ILE A 41 16.30 -2.21 -3.98
C ILE A 41 15.12 -3.18 -4.16
N ILE A 42 13.94 -2.79 -3.67
CA ILE A 42 12.72 -3.58 -3.83
C ILE A 42 12.39 -3.78 -5.31
N ASP A 43 12.49 -2.73 -6.13
CA ASP A 43 12.20 -2.78 -7.56
C ASP A 43 13.13 -3.77 -8.27
N ARG A 44 14.45 -3.61 -8.08
CA ARG A 44 15.47 -4.51 -8.63
C ARG A 44 15.22 -5.96 -8.23
N GLN A 45 15.00 -6.21 -6.93
CA GLN A 45 14.78 -7.56 -6.43
C GLN A 45 13.46 -8.16 -6.93
N PHE A 46 12.44 -7.34 -7.12
CA PHE A 46 11.14 -7.81 -7.61
C PHE A 46 11.21 -8.23 -9.08
N LEU A 47 12.01 -7.55 -9.90
CA LEU A 47 12.28 -7.96 -11.29
C LEU A 47 13.00 -9.32 -11.36
N GLU A 48 13.92 -9.59 -10.44
CA GLU A 48 14.60 -10.89 -10.36
C GLU A 48 13.72 -12.00 -9.77
N THR A 49 12.87 -11.64 -8.80
CA THR A 49 12.07 -12.59 -8.02
C THR A 49 10.63 -12.12 -7.83
N PRO A 50 9.77 -12.20 -8.86
CA PRO A 50 8.41 -11.66 -8.82
C PRO A 50 7.49 -12.34 -7.78
N TRP A 51 7.88 -13.48 -7.21
CA TRP A 51 7.14 -14.16 -6.13
C TRP A 51 7.53 -13.66 -4.73
N TYR A 52 8.49 -12.75 -4.59
CA TYR A 52 8.90 -12.22 -3.29
C TYR A 52 7.85 -11.25 -2.72
N GLY A 53 7.06 -11.75 -1.77
CA GLY A 53 6.21 -10.89 -0.94
C GLY A 53 7.01 -10.14 0.14
N SER A 54 6.32 -9.24 0.85
CA SER A 54 6.91 -8.42 1.93
C SER A 54 7.79 -9.18 2.94
N ARG A 55 7.46 -10.45 3.25
CA ARG A 55 8.27 -11.28 4.17
C ARG A 55 9.64 -11.63 3.60
N GLN A 56 9.70 -12.03 2.33
CA GLN A 56 10.97 -12.36 1.67
C GLN A 56 11.77 -11.11 1.37
N MET A 57 11.09 -10.04 0.99
CA MET A 57 11.72 -8.76 0.69
C MET A 57 12.43 -8.15 1.92
N VAL A 58 11.85 -8.26 3.12
CA VAL A 58 12.53 -7.88 4.38
C VAL A 58 13.80 -8.68 4.60
N ARG A 59 13.76 -10.00 4.36
CA ARG A 59 14.93 -10.86 4.53
C ARG A 59 16.01 -10.51 3.51
N HIS A 60 15.63 -10.19 2.28
CA HIS A 60 16.56 -9.72 1.25
C HIS A 60 17.24 -8.42 1.68
N LEU A 61 16.47 -7.40 2.06
CA LEU A 61 17.01 -6.13 2.59
C LEU A 61 17.93 -6.35 3.79
N ALA A 62 17.57 -7.23 4.72
CA ALA A 62 18.41 -7.54 5.87
C ALA A 62 19.75 -8.20 5.49
N ARG A 63 19.77 -9.06 4.46
CA ARG A 63 21.01 -9.66 3.93
C ARG A 63 21.91 -8.64 3.24
N GLU A 64 21.33 -7.61 2.64
CA GLU A 64 22.05 -6.46 2.09
C GLU A 64 22.46 -5.43 3.15
N GLY A 65 22.21 -5.70 4.44
CA GLY A 65 22.61 -4.83 5.56
C GLY A 65 21.60 -3.73 5.90
N HIS A 66 20.40 -3.75 5.31
CA HIS A 66 19.36 -2.76 5.55
C HIS A 66 18.38 -3.19 6.65
N LYS A 67 18.25 -2.37 7.69
CA LYS A 67 17.27 -2.59 8.77
C LYS A 67 15.91 -1.97 8.40
N CYS A 68 15.10 -2.73 7.66
CA CYS A 68 13.74 -2.30 7.28
C CYS A 68 12.69 -3.32 7.76
N GLY A 69 11.73 -2.87 8.58
CA GLY A 69 10.68 -3.72 9.13
C GLY A 69 9.62 -4.13 8.09
N ARG A 70 8.94 -5.25 8.32
CA ARG A 70 7.92 -5.80 7.40
C ARG A 70 6.78 -4.85 7.06
N HIS A 71 6.28 -4.09 8.03
CA HIS A 71 5.19 -3.14 7.78
C HIS A 71 5.64 -2.01 6.85
N ARG A 72 6.88 -1.54 6.99
CA ARG A 72 7.48 -0.52 6.12
C ARG A 72 7.66 -1.06 4.71
N VAL A 73 8.27 -2.23 4.55
CA VAL A 73 8.42 -2.89 3.24
C VAL A 73 7.07 -3.11 2.57
N ARG A 74 6.06 -3.61 3.31
CA ARG A 74 4.70 -3.82 2.76
C ARG A 74 4.09 -2.50 2.25
N ARG A 75 4.21 -1.41 3.01
CA ARG A 75 3.73 -0.09 2.59
C ARG A 75 4.43 0.36 1.30
N LEU A 76 5.75 0.24 1.25
CA LEU A 76 6.52 0.66 0.07
C LEU A 76 6.14 -0.16 -1.18
N MET A 77 6.02 -1.48 -1.06
CA MET A 77 5.53 -2.33 -2.15
C MET A 77 4.12 -1.90 -2.62
N GLN A 78 3.22 -1.57 -1.70
CA GLN A 78 1.87 -1.09 -2.03
C GLN A 78 1.90 0.27 -2.76
N LEU A 79 2.75 1.21 -2.33
CA LEU A 79 2.93 2.49 -3.02
C LEU A 79 3.46 2.30 -4.45
N MET A 80 4.37 1.34 -4.63
CA MET A 80 4.92 0.95 -5.94
C MET A 80 3.96 0.09 -6.76
N ARG A 81 2.81 -0.33 -6.18
CA ARG A 81 1.84 -1.25 -6.80
C ARG A 81 2.42 -2.63 -7.14
N LEU A 82 3.41 -3.07 -6.37
CA LEU A 82 4.01 -4.40 -6.49
C LEU A 82 3.22 -5.43 -5.68
N VAL A 83 2.76 -6.47 -6.36
CA VAL A 83 2.07 -7.61 -5.75
C VAL A 83 2.80 -8.89 -6.16
N PRO A 84 3.24 -9.71 -5.20
CA PRO A 84 3.97 -10.93 -5.52
C PRO A 84 3.11 -11.91 -6.31
N ILE A 85 3.72 -12.52 -7.32
CA ILE A 85 3.08 -13.47 -8.23
C ILE A 85 3.32 -14.89 -7.69
N TYR A 86 2.34 -15.46 -7.00
CA TYR A 86 2.35 -16.84 -6.54
C TYR A 86 0.93 -17.40 -6.43
N GLN A 87 0.80 -18.72 -6.27
CA GLN A 87 -0.49 -19.35 -5.98
C GLN A 87 -0.94 -18.96 -4.57
N GLU A 88 -2.05 -18.24 -4.47
CA GLU A 88 -2.64 -17.92 -3.18
C GLU A 88 -3.27 -19.17 -2.53
N PRO A 89 -3.24 -19.28 -1.19
CA PRO A 89 -3.90 -20.38 -0.51
C PRO A 89 -5.41 -20.39 -0.82
N LYS A 90 -5.95 -21.55 -1.18
CA LYS A 90 -7.38 -21.73 -1.49
C LYS A 90 -8.24 -21.79 -0.21
N THR A 91 -8.23 -20.73 0.59
CA THR A 91 -8.92 -20.68 1.90
C THR A 91 -10.45 -20.72 1.81
N SER A 92 -11.03 -20.47 0.63
CA SER A 92 -12.47 -20.53 0.40
C SER A 92 -13.03 -21.96 0.37
N LYS A 93 -12.20 -22.96 0.04
CA LYS A 93 -12.60 -24.37 0.07
C LYS A 93 -11.99 -25.02 1.30
N LYS A 94 -12.85 -25.38 2.25
CA LYS A 94 -12.50 -26.23 3.38
C LYS A 94 -11.93 -27.57 2.87
N HIS A 95 -10.92 -28.10 3.57
CA HIS A 95 -10.48 -29.48 3.37
C HIS A 95 -11.59 -30.46 3.80
N PRO A 96 -11.92 -31.51 3.03
CA PRO A 96 -13.05 -32.41 3.32
C PRO A 96 -13.07 -32.93 4.77
N GLU A 97 -11.90 -33.23 5.32
CA GLU A 97 -11.72 -33.81 6.66
C GLU A 97 -11.93 -32.82 7.83
N HIS A 98 -11.95 -31.50 7.58
CA HIS A 98 -12.07 -30.54 8.68
C HIS A 98 -13.48 -30.51 9.25
N LYS A 99 -13.67 -30.69 10.56
CA LYS A 99 -15.01 -30.63 11.17
C LYS A 99 -15.62 -29.22 11.05
N ILE A 100 -16.90 -29.12 10.68
CA ILE A 100 -17.66 -27.86 10.76
C ILE A 100 -18.26 -27.79 12.16
N TYR A 101 -17.94 -26.72 12.90
CA TYR A 101 -18.52 -26.46 14.21
C TYR A 101 -19.75 -25.54 14.05
N PRO A 102 -20.90 -25.90 14.64
CA PRO A 102 -22.07 -25.03 14.60
C PRO A 102 -21.78 -23.72 15.37
N TYR A 103 -22.36 -22.62 14.90
CA TYR A 103 -22.24 -21.32 15.55
C TYR A 103 -23.22 -21.25 16.74
N LEU A 104 -22.69 -21.40 17.96
CA LEU A 104 -23.48 -21.57 19.19
C LEU A 104 -23.95 -20.26 19.85
N LEU A 105 -23.69 -19.11 19.23
CA LEU A 105 -24.02 -17.77 19.75
C LEU A 105 -25.37 -17.23 19.24
N LYS A 106 -26.25 -18.09 18.74
CA LYS A 106 -27.60 -17.72 18.30
C LYS A 106 -28.62 -18.20 19.34
N ASP A 107 -29.10 -17.26 20.14
CA ASP A 107 -30.46 -17.22 20.67
C ASP A 107 -31.18 -16.01 20.05
#